data_AF-X8CF42-F1
#
_entry.id   AF-X8CF42-F1
#
_cell.length_a   1.000
_cell.length_b   1.000
_cell.length_c   1.000
_cell.angle_alpha   90.00
_cell.angle_beta   90.00
_cell.angle_gamma   90.00
#
_symmetry.space_group_name_H-M   'P 1'
#
loop_
_entity.id
_entity.type
_entity.pdbx_description
1 polymer ?
#
loop_
_entity_poly.entity_id
_entity_poly.type
_entity_poly.pdbx_seq_one_letter_code
_entity_poly.pdbx_strand_id
1 'polypeptide(L)'
;MVNNLIIAESQHEAIEEQFFWPAVRDAMGDGLVDKAIEQEQAGKKLLQRLEDGKPGEPDYHEALQEFVAAGRDHIAYEQNEVWPQVETVLSREELEKIGEKLEAAKKIAPTRPHPDTPPNPAVLKTMGMGAAIVDHVRDAVTGRGKDNPPDPQMH
;
A
#
# COMPACT_ATOMS: atom_id res chain seq x y z
N MET A 1 -10.09 -6.63 -12.69
CA MET A 1 -10.56 -7.09 -11.36
C MET A 1 -9.38 -7.43 -10.45
N VAL A 2 -8.53 -8.43 -10.75
CA VAL A 2 -7.32 -8.67 -9.91
C VAL A 2 -6.20 -7.66 -10.20
N ASN A 3 -5.99 -7.22 -11.44
CA ASN A 3 -5.04 -6.14 -11.72
C ASN A 3 -5.33 -4.87 -10.91
N ASN A 4 -6.60 -4.46 -10.85
CA ASN A 4 -7.02 -3.29 -10.07
C ASN A 4 -6.69 -3.44 -8.59
N LEU A 5 -6.87 -4.66 -8.03
CA LEU A 5 -6.48 -4.99 -6.67
C LEU A 5 -4.97 -4.82 -6.50
N ILE A 6 -4.17 -5.45 -7.36
CA ILE A 6 -2.70 -5.35 -7.28
C ILE A 6 -2.25 -3.89 -7.33
N ILE A 7 -2.80 -3.09 -8.27
CA ILE A 7 -2.45 -1.68 -8.41
C ILE A 7 -2.84 -0.89 -7.15
N ALA A 8 -4.08 -1.03 -6.69
CA ALA A 8 -4.59 -0.26 -5.55
C ALA A 8 -3.80 -0.52 -4.27
N GLU A 9 -3.56 -1.80 -3.97
CA GLU A 9 -2.90 -2.23 -2.73
C GLU A 9 -1.41 -1.90 -2.78
N SER A 10 -0.75 -2.05 -3.94
CA SER A 10 0.65 -1.62 -4.12
C SER A 10 0.83 -0.12 -3.89
N GLN A 11 -0.13 0.68 -4.33
CA GLN A 11 -0.10 2.13 -4.09
C GLN A 11 -0.34 2.46 -2.61
N HIS A 12 -1.34 1.81 -1.99
CA HIS A 12 -1.72 2.02 -0.59
C HIS A 12 -0.57 1.71 0.38
N GLU A 13 -0.03 0.50 0.34
CA GLU A 13 1.08 0.10 1.21
C GLU A 13 2.31 1.01 1.01
N ALA A 14 2.61 1.37 -0.26
CA ALA A 14 3.76 2.22 -0.55
C ALA A 14 3.65 3.64 0.03
N ILE A 15 2.47 4.26 -0.02
CA ILE A 15 2.29 5.62 0.51
C ILE A 15 2.22 5.63 2.04
N GLU A 16 1.71 4.56 2.65
CA GLU A 16 1.65 4.45 4.10
C GLU A 16 3.04 4.25 4.70
N GLU A 17 3.85 3.35 4.15
CA GLU A 17 5.26 3.18 4.54
C GLU A 17 6.10 4.45 4.29
N GLN A 18 5.73 5.30 3.33
CA GLN A 18 6.45 6.56 3.05
C GLN A 18 6.07 7.73 3.97
N PHE A 19 4.80 7.80 4.39
CA PHE A 19 4.23 9.00 5.01
C PHE A 19 3.38 8.75 6.26
N PHE A 20 2.53 7.72 6.26
CA PHE A 20 1.63 7.45 7.37
C PHE A 20 2.38 6.79 8.55
N TRP A 21 3.00 5.64 8.33
CA TRP A 21 3.73 4.89 9.37
C TRP A 21 4.84 5.68 10.04
N PRO A 22 5.62 6.54 9.34
CA PRO A 22 6.57 7.43 9.98
C PRO A 22 5.91 8.42 10.94
N ALA A 23 4.79 9.03 10.54
CA ALA A 23 4.08 9.98 11.38
C ALA A 23 3.45 9.31 12.61
N VAL A 24 2.88 8.11 12.43
CA VAL A 24 2.37 7.29 13.55
C VAL A 24 3.51 6.92 14.50
N ARG A 25 4.66 6.47 13.96
CA ARG A 25 5.84 6.11 14.77
C ARG A 25 6.35 7.29 15.57
N ASP A 26 6.43 8.47 14.97
CA ASP A 26 6.87 9.69 15.65
C ASP A 26 5.92 10.11 16.79
N ALA A 27 4.61 9.85 16.64
CA ALA A 27 3.59 10.26 17.61
C ALA A 27 3.41 9.29 18.79
N MET A 28 3.56 7.98 18.57
CA MET A 28 3.20 6.95 19.57
C MET A 28 4.17 5.77 19.68
N GLY A 29 5.26 5.75 18.90
CA GLY A 29 6.29 4.71 18.95
C GLY A 29 5.99 3.50 18.07
N ASP A 30 6.78 2.44 18.28
CA ASP A 30 6.96 1.39 17.28
C ASP A 30 5.88 0.30 17.27
N GLY A 31 5.22 0.05 18.42
CA GLY A 31 4.44 -1.17 18.63
C GLY A 31 3.31 -1.39 17.62
N LEU A 32 2.53 -0.35 17.31
CA LEU A 32 1.46 -0.48 16.31
C LEU A 32 2.01 -0.56 14.89
N VAL A 33 3.07 0.20 14.63
CA VAL A 33 3.65 0.39 13.31
C VAL A 33 4.39 -0.86 12.84
N ASP A 34 5.15 -1.52 13.71
CA ASP A 34 5.89 -2.73 13.37
C ASP A 34 4.94 -3.86 12.95
N LYS A 35 3.80 -4.00 13.63
CA LYS A 35 2.77 -4.97 13.25
C LYS A 35 2.11 -4.62 11.91
N ALA A 36 1.82 -3.34 11.65
CA ALA A 36 1.26 -2.92 10.36
C ALA A 36 2.23 -3.26 9.21
N ILE A 37 3.49 -2.88 9.36
CA ILE A 37 4.55 -3.17 8.38
C ILE A 37 4.70 -4.68 8.16
N GLU A 38 4.61 -5.51 9.21
CA GLU A 38 4.65 -6.97 9.04
C GLU A 38 3.48 -7.50 8.20
N GLN A 39 2.27 -6.97 8.42
CA GLN A 39 1.08 -7.31 7.64
C GLN A 39 1.22 -6.89 6.17
N GLU A 40 1.65 -5.65 5.90
CA GLU A 40 1.90 -5.15 4.54
C GLU A 40 3.00 -5.96 3.82
N GLN A 41 4.05 -6.34 4.53
CA GLN A 41 5.12 -7.18 3.95
C GLN A 41 4.62 -8.59 3.58
N ALA A 42 3.69 -9.16 4.36
CA ALA A 42 3.01 -10.40 3.99
C ALA A 42 2.08 -10.18 2.78
N GLY A 43 1.33 -9.07 2.77
CA GLY A 43 0.47 -8.63 1.67
C GLY A 43 1.22 -8.53 0.34
N LYS A 44 2.33 -7.78 0.30
CA LYS A 44 3.19 -7.62 -0.87
C LYS A 44 3.65 -8.94 -1.48
N LYS A 45 4.00 -9.94 -0.66
CA LYS A 45 4.42 -11.26 -1.15
C LYS A 45 3.27 -12.01 -1.83
N LEU A 46 2.05 -11.89 -1.31
CA LEU A 46 0.86 -12.47 -1.92
C LEU A 46 0.50 -11.74 -3.22
N LEU A 47 0.57 -10.40 -3.23
CA LEU A 47 0.41 -9.61 -4.46
C LEU A 47 1.45 -9.98 -5.52
N GLN A 48 2.69 -10.25 -5.12
CA GLN A 48 3.75 -10.66 -6.04
C GLN A 48 3.44 -12.02 -6.68
N ARG A 49 2.95 -13.00 -5.90
CA ARG A 49 2.46 -14.28 -6.45
C ARG A 49 1.33 -14.08 -7.46
N LEU A 50 0.42 -13.15 -7.20
CA LEU A 50 -0.66 -12.80 -8.14
C LEU A 50 -0.15 -12.10 -9.40
N GLU A 51 0.87 -11.24 -9.31
CA GLU A 51 1.47 -10.57 -10.47
C GLU A 51 2.27 -11.55 -11.35
N ASP A 52 2.94 -12.54 -10.74
CA ASP A 52 3.74 -13.55 -11.46
C ASP A 52 2.88 -14.68 -12.04
N GLY A 53 1.75 -14.99 -11.40
CA GLY A 53 0.83 -16.07 -11.78
C GLY A 53 -0.25 -15.66 -12.78
N LYS A 54 -1.11 -16.62 -13.11
CA LYS A 54 -2.26 -16.40 -14.02
C LYS A 54 -3.57 -16.98 -13.49
N PRO A 55 -4.71 -16.35 -13.82
CA PRO A 55 -6.02 -16.94 -13.55
C PRO A 55 -6.12 -18.35 -14.13
N GLY A 56 -6.57 -19.29 -13.31
CA GLY A 56 -6.63 -20.72 -13.65
C GLY A 56 -5.60 -21.58 -12.92
N GLU A 57 -4.50 -20.97 -12.45
CA GLU A 57 -3.45 -21.69 -11.72
C GLU A 57 -3.85 -21.88 -10.24
N PRO A 58 -3.58 -23.04 -9.62
CA PRO A 58 -3.90 -23.28 -8.21
C PRO A 58 -3.25 -22.24 -7.27
N ASP A 59 -1.96 -21.95 -7.46
CA ASP A 59 -1.21 -20.98 -6.66
C ASP A 59 -1.81 -19.57 -6.74
N TYR A 60 -2.27 -19.15 -7.92
CA TYR A 60 -2.92 -17.86 -8.11
C TYR A 60 -4.21 -17.73 -7.28
N HIS A 61 -5.02 -18.79 -7.23
CA HIS A 61 -6.27 -18.78 -6.46
C HIS A 61 -6.02 -18.84 -4.95
N GLU A 62 -5.01 -19.60 -4.54
CA GLU A 62 -4.56 -19.66 -3.14
C GLU A 62 -4.05 -18.30 -2.68
N ALA A 63 -3.14 -17.69 -3.43
CA ALA A 63 -2.63 -16.35 -3.13
C ALA A 63 -3.74 -15.29 -3.06
N LEU A 64 -4.76 -15.38 -3.93
CA LEU A 64 -5.90 -14.46 -3.88
C LEU A 64 -6.75 -14.64 -2.62
N GLN A 65 -7.00 -15.89 -2.21
CA GLN A 65 -7.76 -16.18 -1.00
C GLN A 65 -7.02 -15.72 0.26
N GLU A 66 -5.72 -16.01 0.33
CA GLU A 66 -4.85 -15.57 1.42
C GLU A 66 -4.78 -14.04 1.48
N PHE A 67 -4.64 -13.37 0.33
CA PHE A 67 -4.57 -11.91 0.28
C PHE A 67 -5.89 -11.27 0.76
N VAL A 68 -7.04 -11.79 0.33
CA VAL A 68 -8.35 -11.26 0.78
C VAL A 68 -8.53 -11.43 2.29
N ALA A 69 -8.04 -12.51 2.89
CA ALA A 69 -8.07 -12.69 4.34
C ALA A 69 -7.11 -11.70 5.03
N ALA A 70 -5.84 -11.65 4.60
CA ALA A 70 -4.82 -10.77 5.16
C ALA A 70 -5.21 -9.29 5.05
N GLY A 71 -5.73 -8.85 3.91
CA GLY A 71 -6.18 -7.47 3.70
C GLY A 71 -7.35 -7.09 4.61
N ARG A 72 -8.29 -8.00 4.88
CA ARG A 72 -9.37 -7.75 5.85
C ARG A 72 -8.85 -7.61 7.27
N ASP A 73 -7.90 -8.45 7.66
CA ASP A 73 -7.27 -8.38 8.97
C ASP A 73 -6.45 -7.10 9.13
N HIS A 74 -5.78 -6.66 8.06
CA HIS A 74 -5.05 -5.39 8.03
C HIS A 74 -5.98 -4.19 8.17
N ILE A 75 -7.02 -4.09 7.32
CA ILE A 75 -8.03 -3.02 7.41
C ILE A 75 -8.66 -2.98 8.81
N ALA A 76 -9.02 -4.14 9.38
CA ALA A 76 -9.60 -4.19 10.71
C ALA A 76 -8.62 -3.72 11.80
N TYR A 77 -7.33 -4.03 11.64
CA TYR A 77 -6.29 -3.56 12.55
C TYR A 77 -6.11 -2.04 12.46
N GLU A 78 -6.05 -1.48 11.26
CA GLU A 78 -5.95 -0.03 11.08
C GLU A 78 -7.17 0.71 11.67
N GLN A 79 -8.37 0.28 11.30
CA GLN A 79 -9.61 0.97 11.65
C GLN A 79 -9.94 0.89 13.14
N ASN A 80 -9.71 -0.27 13.76
CA ASN A 80 -10.16 -0.50 15.13
C ASN A 80 -9.06 -0.27 16.16
N GLU A 81 -7.79 -0.40 15.77
CA GLU A 81 -6.66 -0.26 16.70
C GLU A 81 -5.86 1.01 16.42
N VAL A 82 -5.45 1.26 15.17
CA VAL A 82 -4.52 2.36 14.84
C VAL A 82 -5.22 3.72 14.83
N TRP A 83 -6.24 3.90 13.99
CA TRP A 83 -6.88 5.21 13.78
C TRP A 83 -7.46 5.80 15.07
N PRO A 84 -8.16 5.04 15.95
CA PRO A 84 -8.67 5.58 17.20
C PRO A 84 -7.56 6.13 18.12
N GLN A 85 -6.38 5.51 18.10
CA GLN A 85 -5.24 5.99 18.88
C GLN A 85 -4.61 7.22 18.23
N VAL A 86 -4.47 7.22 16.90
CA VAL A 86 -3.91 8.33 16.13
C VAL A 86 -4.73 9.61 16.33
N GLU A 87 -6.06 9.52 16.34
CA GLU A 87 -6.97 10.65 16.61
C GLU A 87 -6.80 11.26 18.02
N THR A 88 -6.23 10.52 18.98
CA THR A 88 -5.98 11.04 20.34
C THR A 88 -4.65 11.77 20.47
N VAL A 89 -3.71 11.55 19.55
CA VAL A 89 -2.33 12.07 19.66
C VAL A 89 -1.97 13.08 18.57
N LEU A 90 -2.59 13.01 17.40
CA LEU A 90 -2.39 13.96 16.32
C LEU A 90 -3.56 14.94 16.23
N SER A 91 -3.24 16.22 16.04
CA SER A 91 -4.24 17.24 15.76
C SER A 91 -4.86 17.05 14.37
N ARG A 92 -6.07 17.58 14.19
CA ARG A 92 -6.74 17.58 12.88
C ARG A 92 -5.89 18.21 11.77
N GLU A 93 -5.17 19.29 12.06
CA GLU A 93 -4.30 19.95 11.08
C GLU A 93 -3.12 19.04 10.66
N GLU A 94 -2.56 18.27 11.59
CA GLU A 94 -1.52 17.28 11.28
C GLU A 94 -2.06 16.14 10.42
N LEU A 95 -3.26 15.64 10.74
CA LEU A 95 -3.93 14.60 9.95
C LEU A 95 -4.26 15.08 8.53
N GLU A 96 -4.77 16.31 8.37
CA GLU A 96 -5.02 16.92 7.06
C GLU A 96 -3.72 17.01 6.24
N LYS A 97 -2.60 17.45 6.84
CA LYS A 97 -1.30 17.49 6.16
C LYS A 97 -0.77 16.10 5.77
N ILE A 98 -1.04 15.07 6.56
CA ILE A 98 -0.67 13.69 6.22
C ILE A 98 -1.54 13.22 5.05
N GLY A 99 -2.86 13.46 5.10
CA GLY A 99 -3.80 13.15 4.02
C GLY A 99 -3.39 13.77 2.68
N GLU A 100 -3.05 15.06 2.66
CA GLU A 100 -2.57 15.76 1.46
C GLU A 100 -1.31 15.09 0.85
N LYS A 101 -0.39 14.63 1.69
CA LYS A 101 0.82 13.92 1.23
C LYS A 101 0.47 12.56 0.63
N LEU A 102 -0.43 11.81 1.27
CA LEU A 102 -0.90 10.51 0.79
C LEU A 102 -1.59 10.65 -0.57
N GLU A 103 -2.51 11.61 -0.72
CA GLU A 103 -3.21 11.89 -1.98
C GLU A 103 -2.26 12.30 -3.11
N ALA A 104 -1.27 13.15 -2.82
CA ALA A 104 -0.28 13.57 -3.81
C ALA A 104 0.64 12.41 -4.22
N ALA A 105 1.10 11.61 -3.25
CA ALA A 105 2.00 10.50 -3.49
C ALA A 105 1.34 9.36 -4.25
N LYS A 106 0.07 9.06 -3.98
CA LYS A 106 -0.67 7.95 -4.62
C LYS A 106 -0.64 8.03 -6.14
N LYS A 107 -0.73 9.24 -6.70
CA LYS A 107 -0.74 9.49 -8.16
C LYS A 107 0.55 9.05 -8.87
N ILE A 108 1.65 9.00 -8.13
CA ILE A 108 2.98 8.63 -8.64
C ILE A 108 3.54 7.40 -7.95
N ALA A 109 2.72 6.72 -7.14
CA ALA A 109 3.13 5.52 -6.42
C ALA A 109 3.31 4.33 -7.38
N PRO A 110 4.11 3.31 -7.00
CA PRO A 110 4.25 2.08 -7.77
C PRO A 110 2.91 1.38 -8.00
N THR A 111 2.76 0.73 -9.15
CA THR A 111 1.53 0.00 -9.53
C THR A 111 1.70 -1.51 -9.45
N ARG A 112 2.85 -1.97 -8.94
CA ARG A 112 3.20 -3.36 -8.66
C ARG A 112 3.76 -3.49 -7.26
N PRO A 113 3.67 -4.69 -6.67
CA PRO A 113 4.25 -4.95 -5.37
C PRO A 113 5.77 -4.94 -5.46
N HIS A 114 6.42 -4.46 -4.41
CA HIS A 114 7.88 -4.42 -4.29
C HIS A 114 8.33 -5.06 -2.96
N PRO A 115 8.11 -6.37 -2.75
CA PRO A 115 8.38 -7.05 -1.47
C PRO A 115 9.85 -7.06 -1.07
N ASP A 116 10.77 -6.92 -2.02
CA ASP A 116 12.21 -6.86 -1.76
C ASP A 116 12.69 -5.46 -1.39
N THR A 117 11.82 -4.45 -1.48
CA THR A 117 12.15 -3.09 -1.03
C THR A 117 11.95 -3.00 0.49
N PRO A 118 13.00 -2.64 1.25
CA PRO A 118 12.86 -2.48 2.69
C PRO A 118 11.77 -1.45 3.05
N PRO A 119 10.94 -1.70 4.09
CA PRO A 119 9.91 -0.78 4.58
C PRO A 119 10.54 0.39 5.36
N ASN A 120 11.45 1.10 4.71
CA ASN A 120 12.14 2.25 5.27
C ASN A 120 11.76 3.50 4.46
N PRO A 121 11.26 4.57 5.11
CA PRO A 121 10.76 5.75 4.40
C PRO A 121 11.81 6.43 3.51
N ALA A 122 13.08 6.47 3.93
CA ALA A 122 14.15 7.07 3.14
C ALA A 122 14.49 6.23 1.90
N VAL A 123 14.46 4.91 2.04
CA VAL A 123 14.66 3.97 0.92
C VAL A 123 13.49 4.05 -0.04
N LEU A 124 12.25 4.02 0.46
CA LEU A 124 11.04 4.09 -0.38
C LEU A 124 10.93 5.41 -1.13
N LYS A 125 11.26 6.54 -0.50
CA LYS A 125 11.27 7.85 -1.18
C LYS A 125 12.30 7.93 -2.30
N THR A 126 13.33 7.09 -2.30
CA THR A 126 14.40 7.14 -3.32
C THR A 126 14.25 6.01 -4.34
N MET A 127 14.26 4.76 -3.89
CA MET A 127 14.11 3.57 -4.73
C MET A 127 12.67 3.40 -5.24
N GLY A 128 11.67 3.73 -4.42
CA GLY A 128 10.25 3.65 -4.81
C GLY A 128 9.90 4.60 -5.95
N MET A 129 10.52 5.79 -6.05
CA MET A 129 10.36 6.67 -7.20
C MET A 129 10.89 6.05 -8.50
N GLY A 130 12.04 5.37 -8.44
CA GLY A 130 12.60 4.66 -9.59
C GLY A 130 11.72 3.50 -10.05
N ALA A 131 11.25 2.69 -9.08
CA ALA A 131 10.34 1.58 -9.32
C ALA A 131 9.02 2.04 -9.93
N ALA A 132 8.42 3.12 -9.40
CA ALA A 132 7.19 3.69 -9.93
C ALA A 132 7.34 4.12 -11.40
N ILE A 133 8.43 4.80 -11.78
CA ILE A 133 8.65 5.20 -13.18
C ILE A 133 8.66 3.98 -14.11
N VAL A 134 9.37 2.91 -13.73
CA VAL A 134 9.43 1.67 -14.51
C VAL A 134 8.05 1.04 -14.64
N ASP A 135 7.30 1.00 -13.54
CA ASP A 135 5.95 0.45 -13.49
C ASP A 135 4.98 1.18 -14.42
N HIS A 136 4.96 2.52 -14.36
CA HIS A 136 4.08 3.35 -15.19
C HIS A 136 4.43 3.26 -16.67
N VAL A 137 5.72 3.18 -17.03
CA VAL A 137 6.16 2.93 -18.42
C VAL A 137 5.68 1.55 -18.89
N ARG A 138 5.84 0.51 -18.08
CA ARG A 138 5.37 -0.85 -18.40
C ARG A 138 3.85 -0.89 -18.55
N ASP A 139 3.11 -0.16 -17.73
CA ASP A 139 1.65 -0.08 -17.80
C ASP A 139 1.15 0.62 -19.08
N ALA A 140 1.86 1.65 -19.54
CA ALA A 140 1.56 2.32 -20.80
C ALA A 140 1.80 1.39 -22.01
N VAL A 141 2.86 0.59 -21.99
CA VAL A 141 3.19 -0.36 -23.06
C VAL A 141 2.23 -1.55 -23.09
N THR A 142 1.85 -2.07 -21.93
CA THR A 142 0.97 -3.25 -21.80
C THR A 142 -0.52 -2.91 -21.84
N GLY A 143 -0.86 -1.63 -21.72
CA GLY A 143 -2.25 -1.17 -21.60
C GLY A 143 -2.90 -1.46 -20.24
N ARG A 144 -2.11 -1.86 -19.22
CA ARG A 144 -2.57 -2.12 -17.84
C ARG A 144 -2.96 -0.84 -17.10
N GLY A 145 -2.51 0.33 -17.57
CA GLY A 145 -2.85 1.62 -16.95
C GLY A 145 -4.36 1.91 -16.88
N LYS A 146 -5.17 1.32 -17.78
CA LYS A 146 -6.64 1.42 -17.75
C LYS A 146 -7.30 0.67 -16.58
N ASP A 147 -6.57 -0.24 -15.95
CA ASP A 147 -7.03 -1.05 -14.83
C ASP A 147 -6.78 -0.34 -13.49
N ASN A 148 -6.08 0.80 -13.48
CA ASN A 148 -5.92 1.61 -12.27
C ASN A 148 -7.29 2.13 -11.83
N PRO A 149 -7.75 1.81 -10.60
CA PRO A 149 -9.04 2.30 -10.13
C PRO A 149 -9.04 3.83 -10.03
N PRO A 150 -10.19 4.48 -10.27
CA PRO A 150 -10.30 5.91 -10.07
C PRO A 150 -10.12 6.26 -8.59
N ASP A 151 -9.67 7.48 -8.31
CA ASP A 151 -9.67 8.02 -6.95
C ASP A 151 -11.09 7.94 -6.35
N PRO A 152 -11.21 7.63 -5.04
CA PRO A 152 -12.51 7.66 -4.38
C PRO A 152 -13.16 9.03 -4.55
N GLN A 153 -14.48 9.04 -4.78
CA GLN A 153 -15.22 10.29 -4.95
C GLN A 153 -15.20 11.06 -3.63
N MET A 154 -14.65 12.27 -3.66
CA MET A 154 -14.76 13.22 -2.56
C MET A 154 -16.23 13.63 -2.45
N HIS A 155 -16.92 13.18 -1.40
CA HIS A 155 -18.27 13.62 -1.05
C HIS A 155 -18.23 14.72 0.01
#